data_AF-A0A965C405-F1
#
_entry.id   AF-A0A965C405-F1
#
_cell.length_a   1.000
_cell.length_b   1.000
_cell.length_c   1.000
_cell.angle_alpha   90.00
_cell.angle_beta   90.00
_cell.angle_gamma   90.00
#
_symmetry.space_group_name_H-M   'P 1'
#
loop_
_entity.id
_entity.type
_entity.pdbx_description
1 polymer ?
#
loop_
_entity_poly.entity_id
_entity_poly.type
_entity_poly.pdbx_seq_one_letter_code
_entity_poly.pdbx_strand_id
1 'polypeptide(L)'
;AIPGLARLSVERIWMEIKRILMVAEPVPALRLMAELGVLPAILPEIAAPDLACLARLVALGAPAEPLLRLAALGGAAPGLAARLKLSTAETRALRFLQEAAIPGANIDAAGFRRWRAQHGAVAVEIQDAALWLADARDGAAPSRAALRATLHAEAAPVFPLQGRDLLVEGAAPGPALGALLAKLEDFWIAGGCVADHAACLAEARRLMAP
;
A
#
# COMPACT_ATOMS: atom_id res chain seq x y z
N ALA A 1 -5.39 27.08 -21.69
CA ALA A 1 -4.45 25.96 -21.93
C ALA A 1 -3.05 26.55 -22.14
N ILE A 2 -2.03 26.07 -21.45
CA ILE A 2 -0.65 26.60 -21.57
C ILE A 2 -0.08 26.14 -22.94
N PRO A 3 0.27 27.08 -23.86
CA PRO A 3 0.76 26.72 -25.19
C PRO A 3 2.05 25.88 -25.09
N GLY A 4 2.06 24.68 -25.70
CA GLY A 4 3.22 23.77 -25.72
C GLY A 4 3.06 22.52 -24.87
N LEU A 5 2.35 22.59 -23.74
CA LEU A 5 2.09 21.44 -22.86
C LEU A 5 1.15 20.40 -23.51
N ALA A 6 0.21 20.84 -24.32
CA ALA A 6 -0.72 19.97 -25.05
C ALA A 6 -0.03 19.07 -26.11
N ARG A 7 1.25 19.32 -26.43
CA ARG A 7 2.02 18.53 -27.41
C ARG A 7 2.91 17.47 -26.76
N LEU A 8 3.01 17.45 -25.43
CA LEU A 8 3.85 16.48 -24.72
C LEU A 8 3.12 15.15 -24.60
N SER A 9 3.84 14.05 -24.82
CA SER A 9 3.31 12.73 -24.50
C SER A 9 3.15 12.59 -22.99
N VAL A 10 2.12 11.84 -22.60
CA VAL A 10 1.87 11.46 -21.22
C VAL A 10 3.10 10.84 -20.57
N GLU A 11 3.81 9.97 -21.30
CA GLU A 11 4.99 9.27 -20.81
C GLU A 11 6.12 10.26 -20.49
N ARG A 12 6.28 11.30 -21.31
CA ARG A 12 7.24 12.37 -21.05
C ARG A 12 6.82 13.19 -19.84
N ILE A 13 5.54 13.53 -19.71
CA ILE A 13 5.00 14.20 -18.52
C ILE A 13 5.32 13.38 -17.27
N TRP A 14 5.05 12.07 -17.29
CA TRP A 14 5.33 11.21 -16.16
C TRP A 14 6.82 11.15 -15.80
N MET A 15 7.70 11.02 -16.81
CA MET A 15 9.15 11.01 -16.59
C MET A 15 9.66 12.29 -15.94
N GLU A 16 9.19 13.47 -16.37
CA GLU A 16 9.59 14.74 -15.76
C GLU A 16 9.02 14.87 -14.34
N ILE A 17 7.77 14.47 -14.11
CA ILE A 17 7.16 14.49 -12.77
C ILE A 17 7.91 13.57 -11.81
N LYS A 18 8.28 12.36 -12.23
CA LYS A 18 9.14 11.46 -11.44
C LYS A 18 10.43 12.15 -11.02
N ARG A 19 11.12 12.81 -11.96
CA ARG A 19 12.38 13.51 -11.65
C ARG A 19 12.17 14.63 -10.63
N ILE A 20 11.11 15.43 -10.80
CA ILE A 20 10.76 16.49 -9.83
C ILE A 20 10.47 15.88 -8.47
N LEU A 21 9.68 14.80 -8.40
CA LEU A 21 9.35 14.14 -7.14
C LEU A 21 10.56 13.50 -6.46
N MET A 22 11.62 13.14 -7.19
CA MET A 22 12.82 12.50 -6.63
C MET A 22 13.86 13.49 -6.08
N VAL A 23 13.76 14.78 -6.37
CA VAL A 23 14.73 15.76 -5.84
C VAL A 23 14.59 15.88 -4.32
N ALA A 24 15.63 16.34 -3.62
CA ALA A 24 15.60 16.47 -2.15
C ALA A 24 14.38 17.28 -1.66
N GLU A 25 14.15 18.44 -2.28
CA GLU A 25 13.08 19.39 -1.93
C GLU A 25 12.15 19.64 -3.13
N PRO A 26 11.13 18.78 -3.37
CA PRO A 26 10.23 18.91 -4.52
C PRO A 26 9.18 20.01 -4.36
N VAL A 27 8.89 20.41 -3.12
CA VAL A 27 7.74 21.28 -2.78
C VAL A 27 7.84 22.68 -3.41
N PRO A 28 8.98 23.40 -3.42
CA PRO A 28 9.04 24.72 -4.03
C PRO A 28 8.72 24.72 -5.53
N ALA A 29 9.24 23.73 -6.27
CA ALA A 29 8.98 23.60 -7.70
C ALA A 29 7.50 23.27 -7.97
N LEU A 30 6.93 22.31 -7.23
CA LEU A 30 5.53 21.93 -7.37
C LEU A 30 4.57 23.06 -6.97
N ARG A 31 4.93 23.87 -5.98
CA ARG A 31 4.19 25.08 -5.59
C ARG A 31 4.13 26.09 -6.73
N LEU A 32 5.29 26.41 -7.33
CA LEU A 32 5.34 27.31 -8.48
C LEU A 32 4.53 26.75 -9.67
N MET A 33 4.62 25.45 -9.92
CA MET A 33 3.81 24.79 -10.96
C MET A 33 2.30 24.87 -10.68
N ALA A 34 1.89 24.77 -9.42
CA ALA A 34 0.48 24.92 -9.04
C ALA A 34 0.00 26.37 -9.22
N GLU A 35 0.78 27.36 -8.76
CA GLU A 35 0.48 28.79 -8.89
C GLU A 35 0.39 29.25 -10.35
N LEU A 36 1.26 28.72 -11.21
CA LEU A 36 1.26 29.02 -12.65
C LEU A 36 0.24 28.19 -13.45
N GLY A 37 -0.57 27.35 -12.79
CA GLY A 37 -1.56 26.49 -13.45
C GLY A 37 -0.96 25.35 -14.29
N VAL A 38 0.34 25.08 -14.16
CA VAL A 38 1.02 23.96 -14.83
C VAL A 38 0.54 22.64 -14.26
N LEU A 39 0.56 22.49 -12.94
CA LEU A 39 0.19 21.24 -12.26
C LEU A 39 -1.23 20.76 -12.61
N PRO A 40 -2.30 21.58 -12.52
CA PRO A 40 -3.64 21.16 -12.93
C PRO A 40 -3.77 20.91 -14.44
N ALA A 41 -2.90 21.50 -15.28
CA ALA A 41 -2.90 21.22 -16.72
C ALA A 41 -2.30 19.83 -17.03
N ILE A 42 -1.29 19.38 -16.27
CA ILE A 42 -0.62 18.09 -16.51
C ILE A 42 -1.20 16.93 -15.71
N LEU A 43 -1.71 17.18 -14.51
CA LEU A 43 -2.29 16.20 -13.58
C LEU A 43 -3.69 16.65 -13.14
N PRO A 44 -4.66 16.76 -14.06
CA PRO A 44 -6.02 17.22 -13.76
C PRO A 44 -6.78 16.30 -12.77
N GLU A 45 -6.37 15.04 -12.61
CA GLU A 45 -6.94 14.10 -11.64
C GLU A 45 -6.59 14.46 -10.19
N ILE A 46 -5.55 15.27 -9.99
CA ILE A 46 -5.23 15.83 -8.67
C ILE A 46 -5.98 17.15 -8.53
N ALA A 47 -7.23 17.08 -8.08
CA ALA A 47 -8.10 18.25 -7.93
C ALA A 47 -7.57 19.26 -6.88
N ALA A 48 -6.99 18.75 -5.79
CA ALA A 48 -6.45 19.55 -4.70
C ALA A 48 -5.08 18.98 -4.26
N PRO A 49 -3.96 19.46 -4.82
CA PRO A 49 -2.63 18.96 -4.46
C PRO A 49 -2.29 19.30 -3.00
N ASP A 50 -1.98 18.29 -2.19
CA ASP A 50 -1.57 18.42 -0.79
C ASP A 50 -0.05 18.59 -0.66
N LEU A 51 0.42 19.79 -1.03
CA LEU A 51 1.83 20.18 -0.86
C LEU A 51 2.28 20.15 0.60
N ALA A 52 1.36 20.30 1.56
CA ALA A 52 1.69 20.28 2.98
C ALA A 52 1.99 18.85 3.45
N CYS A 53 1.21 17.86 3.01
CA CYS A 53 1.50 16.44 3.25
C CYS A 53 2.83 16.04 2.63
N LEU A 54 3.10 16.43 1.38
CA LEU A 54 4.39 16.18 0.75
C LEU A 54 5.55 16.83 1.52
N ALA A 55 5.39 18.07 1.98
CA ALA A 55 6.42 18.73 2.81
C ALA A 55 6.67 17.99 4.14
N ARG A 56 5.61 17.54 4.82
CA ARG A 56 5.74 16.73 6.04
C ARG A 56 6.44 15.41 5.77
N LEU A 57 6.09 14.73 4.69
CA LEU A 57 6.74 13.48 4.28
C LEU A 57 8.25 13.65 4.06
N VAL A 58 8.67 14.74 3.40
CA VAL A 58 10.08 15.08 3.21
C VAL A 58 10.76 15.39 4.54
N ALA A 59 10.14 16.22 5.39
CA ALA A 59 10.68 16.58 6.70
C ALA A 59 10.83 15.38 7.66
N LEU A 60 9.97 14.37 7.51
CA LEU A 60 10.06 13.10 8.24
C LEU A 60 11.24 12.22 7.79
N GLY A 61 11.92 12.56 6.69
CA GLY A 61 13.03 11.79 6.14
C GLY A 61 12.58 10.53 5.38
N ALA A 62 11.34 10.50 4.90
CA ALA A 62 10.83 9.37 4.12
C ALA A 62 11.60 9.20 2.80
N PRO A 63 11.67 7.97 2.25
CA PRO A 63 12.34 7.71 0.98
C PRO A 63 11.89 8.64 -0.16
N ALA A 64 12.83 9.02 -1.03
CA ALA A 64 12.55 9.81 -2.22
C ALA A 64 11.93 8.98 -3.36
N GLU A 65 10.91 8.19 -3.03
CA GLU A 65 10.21 7.30 -3.96
C GLU A 65 9.07 8.06 -4.68
N PRO A 66 9.03 8.05 -6.03
CA PRO A 66 8.05 8.81 -6.79
C PRO A 66 6.58 8.51 -6.48
N LEU A 67 6.19 7.23 -6.33
CA LEU A 67 4.78 6.89 -6.10
C LEU A 67 4.32 7.29 -4.70
N LEU A 68 5.17 7.14 -3.70
CA LEU A 68 4.95 7.62 -2.33
C LEU A 68 4.73 9.14 -2.32
N ARG A 69 5.62 9.89 -2.97
CA ARG A 69 5.50 11.35 -3.05
C ARG A 69 4.33 11.81 -3.93
N LEU A 70 4.00 11.05 -4.98
CA LEU A 70 2.80 11.28 -5.78
C LEU A 70 1.52 11.03 -4.96
N ALA A 71 1.49 9.97 -4.15
CA ALA A 71 0.35 9.67 -3.26
C ALA A 71 0.20 10.69 -2.14
N ALA A 72 1.30 11.24 -1.63
CA ALA A 72 1.31 12.36 -0.69
C ALA A 72 0.75 13.65 -1.31
N LEU A 73 1.15 13.94 -2.55
CA LEU A 73 0.67 15.12 -3.30
C LEU A 73 -0.80 14.99 -3.71
N GLY A 74 -1.20 13.82 -4.22
CA GLY A 74 -2.47 13.65 -4.93
C GLY A 74 -3.62 13.12 -4.11
N GLY A 75 -3.36 12.51 -2.94
CA GLY A 75 -4.38 11.78 -2.20
C GLY A 75 -5.07 10.73 -3.08
N ALA A 76 -6.36 10.50 -2.86
CA ALA A 76 -7.18 9.68 -3.76
C ALA A 76 -7.43 10.45 -5.07
N ALA A 77 -6.79 10.01 -6.15
CA ALA A 77 -6.91 10.61 -7.47
C ALA A 77 -7.34 9.54 -8.50
N PRO A 78 -8.66 9.27 -8.61
CA PRO A 78 -9.17 8.29 -9.57
C PRO A 78 -8.73 8.61 -11.00
N GLY A 79 -8.32 7.59 -11.75
CA GLY A 79 -7.88 7.75 -13.13
C GLY A 79 -6.44 8.24 -13.31
N LEU A 80 -5.75 8.69 -12.25
CA LEU A 80 -4.37 9.17 -12.32
C LEU A 80 -3.41 8.12 -12.90
N ALA A 81 -3.54 6.86 -12.45
CA ALA A 81 -2.72 5.76 -12.94
C ALA A 81 -2.91 5.51 -14.45
N ALA A 82 -4.16 5.57 -14.92
CA ALA A 82 -4.50 5.39 -16.33
C ALA A 82 -3.99 6.57 -17.17
N ARG A 83 -4.16 7.81 -16.68
CA ARG A 83 -3.62 8.99 -17.35
C ARG A 83 -2.13 8.88 -17.52
N LEU A 84 -1.38 8.56 -16.46
CA LEU A 84 0.08 8.49 -16.48
C LEU A 84 0.63 7.23 -17.16
N LYS A 85 -0.26 6.33 -17.64
CA LYS A 85 0.10 5.02 -18.21
C LYS A 85 1.06 4.25 -17.29
N LEU A 86 0.76 4.25 -15.99
CA LEU A 86 1.54 3.51 -15.01
C LEU A 86 1.52 2.02 -15.35
N SER A 87 2.65 1.35 -15.10
CA SER A 87 2.70 -0.11 -15.19
C SER A 87 1.69 -0.75 -14.23
N THR A 88 1.38 -2.03 -14.46
CA THR A 88 0.50 -2.79 -13.56
C THR A 88 1.03 -2.80 -12.12
N ALA A 89 2.34 -2.89 -11.93
CA ALA A 89 2.98 -2.86 -10.62
C ALA A 89 2.82 -1.48 -9.94
N GLU A 90 3.13 -0.40 -10.65
CA GLU A 90 2.97 0.97 -10.15
C GLU A 90 1.51 1.31 -9.85
N THR A 91 0.57 0.83 -10.67
CA THR A 91 -0.86 1.03 -10.46
C THR A 91 -1.34 0.37 -9.16
N ARG A 92 -0.89 -0.87 -8.87
CA ARG A 92 -1.21 -1.55 -7.62
C ARG A 92 -0.58 -0.87 -6.41
N ALA A 93 0.68 -0.45 -6.54
CA ALA A 93 1.39 0.26 -5.48
C ALA A 93 0.74 1.61 -5.15
N LEU A 94 0.45 2.42 -6.17
CA LEU A 94 -0.22 3.71 -5.98
C LEU A 94 -1.60 3.52 -5.35
N ARG A 95 -2.38 2.54 -5.82
CA ARG A 95 -3.68 2.22 -5.23
C ARG A 95 -3.56 1.88 -3.74
N PHE A 96 -2.60 1.03 -3.38
CA PHE A 96 -2.35 0.68 -1.98
C PHE A 96 -2.05 1.92 -1.14
N LEU A 97 -1.17 2.82 -1.60
CA LEU A 97 -0.83 4.07 -0.90
C LEU A 97 -2.03 5.03 -0.76
N GLN A 98 -2.97 4.99 -1.70
CA GLN A 98 -4.15 5.86 -1.71
C GLN A 98 -5.29 5.32 -0.85
N GLU A 99 -5.49 4.00 -0.82
CA GLU A 99 -6.74 3.37 -0.35
C GLU A 99 -6.56 2.47 0.87
N ALA A 100 -5.35 1.97 1.16
CA ALA A 100 -5.16 1.01 2.23
C ALA A 100 -5.43 1.63 3.61
N ALA A 101 -6.15 0.90 4.46
CA ALA A 101 -6.27 1.23 5.87
C ALA A 101 -4.94 0.94 6.57
N ILE A 102 -4.27 1.99 7.04
CA ILE A 102 -2.97 1.88 7.72
C ILE A 102 -3.19 1.78 9.23
N PRO A 103 -2.53 0.85 9.94
CA PRO A 103 -2.66 0.74 11.38
C PRO A 103 -2.23 2.03 12.09
N GLY A 104 -2.88 2.34 13.21
CA GLY A 104 -2.43 3.38 14.12
C GLY A 104 -1.09 3.01 14.77
N ALA A 105 -0.33 4.01 15.22
CA ALA A 105 0.99 3.82 15.82
C ALA A 105 0.99 2.89 17.05
N ASN A 106 -0.12 2.85 17.80
CA ASN A 106 -0.28 2.07 19.03
C ASN A 106 -0.93 0.69 18.81
N ILE A 107 -0.96 0.19 17.57
CA ILE A 107 -1.46 -1.16 17.30
C ILE A 107 -0.64 -2.21 18.07
N ASP A 108 -1.30 -3.25 18.57
CA ASP A 108 -0.62 -4.35 19.23
C ASP A 108 0.08 -5.26 18.20
N ALA A 109 1.01 -6.10 18.68
CA ALA A 109 1.77 -6.99 17.81
C ALA A 109 0.87 -7.96 17.02
N ALA A 110 -0.21 -8.44 17.63
CA ALA A 110 -1.18 -9.28 16.96
C ALA A 110 -1.90 -8.53 15.83
N GLY A 111 -2.36 -7.29 16.07
CA GLY A 111 -2.98 -6.45 15.07
C GLY A 111 -2.04 -6.11 13.91
N PHE A 112 -0.77 -5.85 14.20
CA PHE A 112 0.20 -5.60 13.13
C PHE A 112 0.44 -6.85 12.28
N ARG A 113 0.55 -8.05 12.89
CA ARG A 113 0.61 -9.32 12.14
C ARG A 113 -0.62 -9.53 11.26
N ARG A 114 -1.83 -9.27 11.78
CA ARG A 114 -3.07 -9.35 10.98
C ARG A 114 -3.02 -8.44 9.75
N TRP A 115 -2.63 -7.19 9.96
CA TRP A 115 -2.51 -6.23 8.87
C TRP A 115 -1.48 -6.70 7.83
N ARG A 116 -0.33 -7.23 8.27
CA ARG A 116 0.68 -7.79 7.36
C ARG A 116 0.19 -9.01 6.59
N ALA A 117 -0.54 -9.92 7.23
CA ALA A 117 -1.12 -11.11 6.60
C ALA A 117 -2.13 -10.73 5.49
N GLN A 118 -3.05 -9.82 5.82
CA GLN A 118 -4.07 -9.32 4.88
C GLN A 118 -3.46 -8.65 3.64
N HIS A 119 -2.25 -8.11 3.78
CA HIS A 119 -1.52 -7.45 2.69
C HIS A 119 -0.27 -8.21 2.27
N GLY A 120 -0.21 -9.53 2.50
CA GLY A 120 0.97 -10.36 2.21
C GLY A 120 1.41 -10.36 0.75
N ALA A 121 0.50 -10.06 -0.18
CA ALA A 121 0.80 -9.90 -1.61
C ALA A 121 1.40 -8.53 -1.99
N VAL A 122 1.39 -7.56 -1.07
CA VAL A 122 1.97 -6.22 -1.25
C VAL A 122 3.43 -6.25 -0.84
N ALA A 123 4.31 -5.78 -1.72
CA ALA A 123 5.74 -5.71 -1.45
C ALA A 123 6.05 -4.92 -0.16
N VAL A 124 7.05 -5.37 0.59
CA VAL A 124 7.41 -4.80 1.90
C VAL A 124 7.75 -3.32 1.80
N GLU A 125 8.39 -2.90 0.72
CA GLU A 125 8.76 -1.51 0.45
C GLU A 125 7.53 -0.61 0.28
N ILE A 126 6.44 -1.15 -0.28
CA ILE A 126 5.17 -0.43 -0.44
C ILE A 126 4.40 -0.37 0.87
N GLN A 127 4.46 -1.43 1.70
CA GLN A 127 3.94 -1.40 3.06
C GLN A 127 4.67 -0.35 3.92
N ASP A 128 6.00 -0.28 3.82
CA ASP A 128 6.84 0.70 4.50
C ASP A 128 6.51 2.13 4.05
N ALA A 129 6.43 2.36 2.74
CA ALA A 129 6.02 3.64 2.16
C ALA A 129 4.63 4.09 2.66
N ALA A 130 3.70 3.16 2.82
CA ALA A 130 2.37 3.48 3.36
C ALA A 130 2.39 3.89 4.84
N LEU A 131 3.29 3.30 5.66
CA LEU A 131 3.50 3.72 7.04
C LEU A 131 4.10 5.13 7.13
N TRP A 132 5.04 5.47 6.25
CA TRP A 132 5.57 6.84 6.12
C TRP A 132 4.48 7.84 5.71
N LEU A 133 3.67 7.48 4.71
CA LEU A 133 2.58 8.32 4.22
C LEU A 133 1.53 8.58 5.31
N ALA A 134 1.22 7.57 6.14
CA ALA A 134 0.31 7.73 7.26
C ALA A 134 0.85 8.69 8.33
N ASP A 135 2.14 8.58 8.70
CA ASP A 135 2.76 9.57 9.60
C ASP A 135 2.69 11.00 9.02
N ALA A 136 2.95 11.16 7.72
CA ALA A 136 2.83 12.46 7.05
C ALA A 136 1.39 12.99 7.02
N ARG A 137 0.37 12.13 6.86
CA ARG A 137 -1.05 12.52 6.89
C ARG A 137 -1.51 12.92 8.29
N ASP A 138 -1.06 12.21 9.32
CA ASP A 138 -1.40 12.49 10.72
C ASP A 138 -0.71 13.76 11.25
N GLY A 139 0.36 14.22 10.58
CA GLY A 139 1.10 15.42 10.96
C GLY A 139 1.89 15.30 12.26
N ALA A 140 1.95 14.11 12.84
CA ALA A 140 2.75 13.79 14.00
C ALA A 140 4.23 13.61 13.63
N ALA A 141 5.09 13.63 14.65
CA ALA A 141 6.42 13.03 14.59
C ALA A 141 6.33 11.58 14.02
N PRO A 142 7.43 10.94 13.57
CA PRO A 142 7.41 9.61 12.92
C PRO A 142 6.94 8.48 13.86
N SER A 143 5.63 8.47 14.15
CA SER A 143 5.00 7.67 15.20
C SER A 143 4.98 6.18 14.88
N ARG A 144 5.07 5.83 13.60
CA ARG A 144 5.11 4.44 13.12
C ARG A 144 6.55 3.94 12.90
N ALA A 145 7.58 4.62 13.41
CA ALA A 145 8.98 4.18 13.29
C ALA A 145 9.21 2.77 13.84
N ALA A 146 8.58 2.42 14.97
CA ALA A 146 8.66 1.07 15.53
C ALA A 146 8.02 0.02 14.59
N LEU A 147 6.86 0.32 13.99
CA LEU A 147 6.20 -0.58 13.04
C LEU A 147 7.06 -0.80 11.79
N ARG A 148 7.71 0.25 11.27
CA ARG A 148 8.67 0.13 10.17
C ARG A 148 9.86 -0.74 10.55
N ALA A 149 10.40 -0.60 11.76
CA ALA A 149 11.48 -1.45 12.24
C ALA A 149 11.06 -2.92 12.33
N THR A 150 9.88 -3.21 12.89
CA THR A 150 9.32 -4.57 12.94
C THR A 150 9.08 -5.14 11.53
N LEU A 151 8.57 -4.33 10.60
CA LEU A 151 8.32 -4.73 9.22
C LEU A 151 9.57 -5.29 8.54
N HIS A 152 10.73 -4.67 8.78
CA HIS A 152 12.04 -5.08 8.23
C HIS A 152 12.74 -6.17 9.05
N ALA A 153 12.45 -6.27 10.36
CA ALA A 153 13.07 -7.26 11.25
C ALA A 153 12.37 -8.63 11.22
N GLU A 154 11.07 -8.67 10.98
CA GLU A 154 10.26 -9.89 11.05
C GLU A 154 9.74 -10.29 9.67
N ALA A 155 9.77 -11.58 9.35
CA ALA A 155 9.09 -12.11 8.17
C ALA A 155 7.57 -11.88 8.27
N ALA A 156 6.91 -11.66 7.14
CA ALA A 156 5.46 -11.61 7.11
C ALA A 156 4.90 -12.98 7.54
N PRO A 157 3.84 -13.01 8.36
CA PRO A 157 3.21 -14.28 8.73
C PRO A 157 2.64 -14.95 7.48
N VAL A 158 2.81 -16.27 7.38
CA VAL A 158 2.34 -17.08 6.25
C VAL A 158 1.30 -18.09 6.73
N PHE A 159 0.16 -18.14 6.06
CA PHE A 159 -0.89 -19.12 6.37
C PHE A 159 -0.36 -20.55 6.16
N PRO A 160 -0.43 -21.44 7.18
CA PRO A 160 0.35 -22.67 7.17
C PRO A 160 -0.29 -23.81 6.36
N LEU A 161 -1.56 -23.72 5.95
CA LEU A 161 -2.25 -24.78 5.22
C LEU A 161 -2.26 -24.53 3.71
N GLN A 162 -2.27 -25.63 2.96
CA GLN A 162 -2.48 -25.68 1.52
C GLN A 162 -3.61 -26.66 1.20
N GLY A 163 -4.16 -26.59 -0.02
CA GLY A 163 -5.28 -27.46 -0.40
C GLY A 163 -5.00 -28.95 -0.28
N ARG A 164 -3.74 -29.37 -0.48
CA ARG A 164 -3.34 -30.78 -0.28
C ARG A 164 -3.55 -31.28 1.15
N ASP A 165 -3.39 -30.41 2.15
CA ASP A 165 -3.56 -30.79 3.55
C ASP A 165 -5.02 -31.17 3.82
N LEU A 166 -5.96 -30.40 3.27
CA LEU A 166 -7.40 -30.65 3.39
C LEU A 166 -7.85 -31.89 2.60
N LEU A 167 -7.25 -32.16 1.44
CA LEU A 167 -7.54 -33.37 0.66
C LEU A 167 -7.16 -34.65 1.42
N VAL A 168 -6.02 -34.63 2.14
CA VAL A 168 -5.59 -35.76 2.99
C VAL A 168 -6.58 -36.00 4.14
N GLU A 169 -7.19 -34.94 4.66
CA GLU A 169 -8.23 -35.01 5.69
C GLU A 169 -9.62 -35.39 5.15
N GLY A 170 -9.74 -35.71 3.87
CA GLY A 170 -10.97 -36.21 3.26
C GLY A 170 -11.88 -35.14 2.63
N ALA A 171 -11.41 -33.90 2.48
CA ALA A 171 -12.15 -32.89 1.74
C ALA A 171 -12.28 -33.26 0.24
N ALA A 172 -13.43 -32.98 -0.37
CA ALA A 172 -13.62 -33.18 -1.80
C ALA A 172 -12.96 -32.06 -2.62
N PRO A 173 -12.34 -32.36 -3.78
CA PRO A 173 -11.81 -31.33 -4.67
C PRO A 173 -12.93 -30.48 -5.27
N GLY A 174 -12.67 -29.19 -5.47
CA GLY A 174 -13.59 -28.25 -6.11
C GLY A 174 -13.67 -26.89 -5.41
N PRO A 175 -14.59 -26.01 -5.83
CA PRO A 175 -14.73 -24.66 -5.27
C PRO A 175 -14.95 -24.63 -3.75
N ALA A 176 -15.61 -25.65 -3.19
CA ALA A 176 -15.82 -25.78 -1.75
C ALA A 176 -14.51 -25.91 -0.96
N LEU A 177 -13.48 -26.55 -1.52
CA LEU A 177 -12.14 -26.66 -0.91
C LEU A 177 -11.49 -25.28 -0.77
N GLY A 178 -11.57 -24.47 -1.82
CA GLY A 178 -11.06 -23.09 -1.81
C GLY A 178 -11.79 -22.20 -0.80
N ALA A 179 -13.12 -22.36 -0.70
CA ALA A 179 -13.91 -21.65 0.30
C ALA A 179 -13.54 -22.07 1.73
N LEU A 180 -13.26 -23.35 1.96
CA LEU A 180 -12.80 -23.85 3.27
C LEU A 180 -11.40 -23.31 3.60
N LEU A 181 -10.46 -23.30 2.64
CA LEU A 181 -9.14 -22.68 2.83
C LEU A 181 -9.25 -21.20 3.20
N ALA A 182 -10.07 -20.43 2.48
CA ALA A 182 -10.29 -19.02 2.77
C ALA A 182 -10.85 -18.80 4.19
N LYS A 183 -11.82 -19.63 4.60
CA LYS A 183 -12.38 -19.57 5.97
C LYS A 183 -11.34 -19.91 7.04
N LEU A 184 -10.44 -20.84 6.77
CA LEU A 184 -9.36 -21.20 7.68
C LEU A 184 -8.27 -20.12 7.74
N GLU A 185 -7.99 -19.46 6.62
CA GLU A 185 -7.10 -18.30 6.57
C GLU A 185 -7.71 -17.13 7.36
N ASP A 186 -9.01 -16.86 7.21
CA ASP A 186 -9.74 -15.85 8.00
C ASP A 186 -9.68 -16.16 9.50
N PHE A 187 -9.87 -17.42 9.89
CA PHE A 187 -9.70 -17.89 11.27
C PHE A 187 -8.28 -17.63 11.78
N TRP A 188 -7.26 -17.98 10.99
CA TRP A 188 -5.86 -17.80 11.35
C TRP A 188 -5.48 -16.33 11.47
N ILE A 189 -5.97 -15.47 10.57
CA ILE A 189 -5.83 -14.01 10.65
C ILE A 189 -6.53 -13.51 11.92
N ALA A 190 -7.79 -13.87 12.16
CA ALA A 190 -8.53 -13.44 13.35
C ALA A 190 -7.80 -13.83 14.65
N GLY A 191 -7.17 -15.01 14.68
CA GLY A 191 -6.33 -15.50 15.78
C GLY A 191 -4.98 -14.80 15.94
N GLY A 192 -4.65 -13.79 15.12
CA GLY A 192 -3.40 -13.04 15.21
C GLY A 192 -2.21 -13.73 14.55
N CYS A 193 -2.47 -14.64 13.61
CA CYS A 193 -1.47 -15.33 12.79
C CYS A 193 -0.50 -16.20 13.59
N VAL A 194 -0.96 -16.81 14.70
CA VAL A 194 -0.12 -17.63 15.59
C VAL A 194 -0.44 -19.12 15.54
N ALA A 195 -1.62 -19.51 15.02
CA ALA A 195 -1.97 -20.92 14.87
C ALA A 195 -1.03 -21.56 13.84
N ASP A 196 -0.42 -22.66 14.25
CA ASP A 196 0.48 -23.45 13.41
C ASP A 196 -0.31 -24.38 12.49
N HIS A 197 0.41 -25.18 11.69
CA HIS A 197 -0.20 -26.15 10.78
C HIS A 197 -1.16 -27.11 11.52
N ALA A 198 -0.75 -27.64 12.67
CA ALA A 198 -1.53 -28.59 13.44
C ALA A 198 -2.82 -27.98 14.00
N ALA A 199 -2.75 -26.76 14.55
CA ALA A 199 -3.90 -26.02 15.05
C ALA A 199 -4.90 -25.67 13.94
N CYS A 200 -4.41 -25.21 12.78
CA CYS A 200 -5.26 -24.94 11.63
C CYS A 200 -5.91 -26.22 11.07
N LEU A 201 -5.18 -27.34 11.05
CA LEU A 201 -5.72 -28.63 10.61
C LEU A 201 -6.79 -29.18 11.56
N ALA A 202 -6.60 -28.99 12.88
CA ALA A 202 -7.61 -29.34 13.88
C ALA A 202 -8.91 -28.54 13.68
N GLU A 203 -8.80 -27.24 13.38
CA GLU A 203 -9.95 -26.40 13.05
C GLU A 203 -10.62 -26.85 11.74
N ALA A 204 -9.84 -27.25 10.73
CA ALA A 204 -10.37 -27.81 9.49
C ALA A 204 -11.23 -29.06 9.74
N ARG A 205 -10.73 -30.01 10.55
CA ARG A 205 -11.48 -31.22 10.94
C ARG A 205 -12.79 -30.86 11.65
N ARG A 206 -12.77 -29.86 12.54
CA ARG A 206 -13.97 -29.37 13.25
C ARG A 206 -15.01 -28.80 12.28
N LEU A 207 -14.58 -28.11 11.22
CA LEU A 207 -15.46 -27.52 10.21
C LEU A 207 -16.01 -28.52 9.19
N MET A 208 -15.31 -29.65 8.98
CA MET A 208 -15.75 -30.74 8.09
C MET A 208 -16.60 -31.80 8.81
N ALA A 209 -16.63 -31.77 10.14
CA ALA A 209 -17.49 -32.66 10.92
C ALA A 209 -18.97 -32.43 10.54
N PRO A 210 -19.76 -33.51 10.37
CA PRO A 210 -21.15 -33.44 9.94
C PRO A 210 -22.09 -32.77 10.96
#